data_AF-A0A392QL42-F1
#
_entry.id   AF-A0A392QL42-F1
#
_cell.length_a   1.000
_cell.length_b   1.000
_cell.length_c   1.000
_cell.angle_alpha   90.00
_cell.angle_beta   90.00
_cell.angle_gamma   90.00
#
_symmetry.space_group_name_H-M   'P 1'
#
loop_
_entity.id
_entity.type
_entity.pdbx_description
1 polymer ?
#
loop_
_entity_poly.entity_id
_entity_poly.type
_entity_poly.pdbx_seq_one_letter_code
_entity_poly.pdbx_strand_id
1 'polypeptide(L)'
;MTVMFVTTFLMALVIIFVWQKSILVASIFLLFFWVIEGVYLSAAFLKVHQGGWVPLVLSFFFLIVMYVWHYGIRRKYKYDLHNKVSLKWLLGLGPSLGIVRVPGIGLIYSELATGIPAIFTHFVTNLPAFHKVLVFVCVKSVPVPHVSPEERFLIGRACPRPYRMYRCIVRYGYKDIKKDDG
;
A
#
# COMPACT_ATOMS: atom_id res chain seq x y z
N MET A 1 -21.97 -2.98 21.14
CA MET A 1 -22.54 -1.70 20.66
C MET A 1 -22.50 -1.62 19.14
N THR A 2 -21.31 -1.50 18.53
CA THR A 2 -21.17 -1.34 17.07
C THR A 2 -21.80 -2.47 16.26
N VAL A 3 -21.69 -3.72 16.73
CA VAL A 3 -22.32 -4.88 16.08
C VAL A 3 -23.85 -4.76 16.04
N MET A 4 -24.47 -4.28 17.13
CA MET A 4 -25.94 -4.14 17.22
C MET A 4 -26.46 -3.08 16.23
N PHE A 5 -25.80 -1.91 16.20
CA PHE A 5 -26.09 -0.85 15.22
C PHE A 5 -25.99 -1.34 13.77
N VAL A 6 -24.92 -2.09 13.45
CA VAL A 6 -24.74 -2.64 12.11
C VAL A 6 -25.83 -3.65 11.77
N THR A 7 -26.19 -4.54 12.71
CA THR A 7 -27.26 -5.52 12.50
C THR A 7 -28.63 -4.87 12.33
N THR A 8 -28.96 -3.84 13.10
CA THR A 8 -30.23 -3.11 13.00
C THR A 8 -30.35 -2.39 11.65
N PHE A 9 -29.27 -1.74 11.20
CA PHE A 9 -29.23 -1.09 9.89
C PHE A 9 -29.32 -2.11 8.75
N LEU A 10 -28.58 -3.23 8.84
CA LEU A 10 -28.62 -4.29 7.85
C LEU A 10 -30.01 -4.94 7.79
N MET A 11 -30.65 -5.18 8.93
CA MET A 11 -32.00 -5.74 8.98
C MET A 11 -33.04 -4.80 8.36
N ALA A 12 -32.92 -3.48 8.60
CA ALA A 12 -33.78 -2.51 7.93
C ALA A 12 -33.60 -2.55 6.40
N LEU A 13 -32.36 -2.68 5.91
CA LEU A 13 -32.09 -2.88 4.48
C LEU A 13 -32.71 -4.19 3.96
N VAL A 14 -32.59 -5.29 4.70
CA VAL A 14 -33.17 -6.60 4.33
C VAL A 14 -34.70 -6.52 4.22
N ILE A 15 -35.37 -5.81 5.13
CA ILE A 15 -36.83 -5.63 5.09
C ILE A 15 -37.28 -4.90 3.81
N ILE A 16 -36.51 -3.90 3.37
CA ILE A 16 -36.79 -3.12 2.16
C ILE A 16 -36.47 -3.94 0.90
N PHE A 17 -35.25 -4.48 0.81
CA PHE A 17 -34.74 -5.08 -0.42
C PHE A 17 -35.15 -6.55 -0.61
N VAL A 18 -35.11 -7.36 0.45
CA VAL A 18 -35.37 -8.80 0.37
C VAL A 18 -36.84 -9.10 0.60
N TRP A 19 -37.46 -8.49 1.61
CA TRP A 19 -38.86 -8.75 1.95
C TRP A 19 -39.86 -7.84 1.21
N GLN A 20 -39.38 -6.84 0.46
CA GLN A 20 -40.20 -5.94 -0.37
C GLN A 20 -41.39 -5.33 0.41
N LYS A 21 -41.21 -5.09 1.72
CA LYS A 21 -42.22 -4.45 2.57
C LYS A 21 -42.15 -2.93 2.40
N SER A 22 -43.25 -2.25 2.72
CA SER A 22 -43.32 -0.79 2.60
C SER A 22 -42.23 -0.12 3.44
N ILE A 23 -41.67 0.97 2.92
CA ILE A 23 -40.62 1.76 3.60
C ILE A 23 -41.04 2.19 5.01
N LEU A 24 -42.36 2.34 5.24
CA LEU A 24 -42.94 2.69 6.53
C LEU A 24 -42.68 1.60 7.58
N VAL A 25 -42.83 0.32 7.24
CA VAL A 25 -42.60 -0.79 8.17
C VAL A 25 -41.11 -0.87 8.53
N ALA A 26 -40.22 -0.70 7.56
CA ALA A 26 -38.78 -0.65 7.80
C ALA A 26 -38.38 0.56 8.67
N SER A 27 -38.99 1.72 8.43
CA SER A 27 -38.75 2.94 9.21
C SER A 27 -39.21 2.78 10.67
N ILE A 28 -40.40 2.21 10.92
CA ILE A 28 -40.89 1.94 12.28
C ILE A 28 -39.97 0.97 13.02
N PHE A 29 -39.56 -0.12 12.36
CA PHE A 29 -38.61 -1.09 12.93
C PHE A 29 -37.28 -0.41 13.28
N LEU A 30 -36.71 0.34 12.34
CA LEU A 30 -35.43 1.02 12.53
C LEU A 30 -35.54 2.01 13.68
N LEU A 31 -36.59 2.83 13.73
CA LEU A 31 -36.76 3.86 14.76
C LEU A 31 -36.93 3.25 16.15
N PHE A 32 -37.70 2.16 16.27
CA PHE A 32 -37.86 1.44 17.53
C PHE A 32 -36.53 0.90 18.08
N PHE A 33 -35.78 0.14 17.27
CA PHE A 33 -34.49 -0.41 17.69
C PHE A 33 -33.44 0.68 17.89
N TRP A 34 -33.47 1.73 17.07
CA TRP A 34 -32.58 2.88 17.19
C TRP A 34 -32.75 3.61 18.52
N VAL A 35 -33.98 3.77 19.02
CA VAL A 35 -34.21 4.38 20.34
C VAL A 35 -33.60 3.53 21.45
N ILE A 36 -33.80 2.21 21.43
CA ILE A 36 -33.24 1.30 22.44
C ILE A 36 -31.72 1.33 22.41
N GLU A 37 -31.13 1.24 21.23
CA GLU A 37 -29.68 1.31 21.05
C GLU A 37 -29.13 2.68 21.43
N GLY A 38 -29.86 3.76 21.15
CA GLY A 38 -29.52 5.12 21.54
C GLY A 38 -29.48 5.32 23.05
N VAL A 39 -30.46 4.77 23.78
CA VAL A 39 -30.47 4.76 25.26
C VAL A 39 -29.27 3.98 25.79
N TYR A 40 -29.00 2.81 25.22
CA TYR A 40 -27.89 1.96 25.64
C TYR A 40 -26.51 2.60 25.35
N LEU A 41 -26.40 3.30 24.23
CA LEU A 41 -25.23 4.09 23.85
C LEU A 41 -25.05 5.29 24.80
N SER A 42 -26.13 6.00 25.14
CA SER A 42 -26.11 7.10 26.10
C SER A 42 -25.63 6.64 27.48
N ALA A 43 -26.12 5.50 27.96
CA ALA A 43 -25.64 4.88 29.20
C ALA A 43 -24.14 4.53 29.13
N ALA A 44 -23.65 4.05 27.98
CA ALA A 44 -22.23 3.80 27.79
C ALA A 44 -21.39 5.10 27.81
N PHE A 45 -21.90 6.19 27.22
CA PHE A 45 -21.25 7.51 27.27
C PHE A 45 -21.19 8.09 28.69
N LEU A 46 -22.23 7.92 29.51
CA LEU A 46 -22.19 8.34 30.92
C LEU A 46 -21.09 7.60 31.69
N LYS A 47 -20.88 6.31 31.38
CA LYS A 47 -19.84 5.49 31.97
C LYS A 47 -18.41 5.88 31.52
N VAL A 48 -18.27 6.59 30.41
CA VAL A 48 -16.99 7.18 29.98
C VAL A 48 -16.49 8.19 31.01
N HIS A 49 -17.38 9.01 31.55
CA HIS A 49 -17.03 10.03 32.56
C HIS A 49 -16.56 9.40 33.89
N GLN A 50 -17.07 8.21 34.23
CA GLN A 50 -16.71 7.47 35.44
C GLN A 50 -15.45 6.59 35.31
N GLY A 51 -14.74 6.63 34.18
CA GLY A 51 -13.47 5.92 33.99
C GLY A 51 -13.27 5.24 32.64
N GLY A 52 -14.30 5.20 31.78
CA GLY A 52 -14.18 4.66 30.42
C GLY A 52 -13.41 5.54 29.43
N TRP A 53 -12.93 6.72 29.85
CA TRP A 53 -12.20 7.66 28.98
C TRP A 53 -10.75 7.22 28.70
N VAL A 54 -10.11 6.51 29.63
CA VAL A 54 -8.71 6.05 29.49
C VAL A 54 -8.48 5.21 28.23
N PRO A 55 -9.26 4.13 27.96
CA PRO A 55 -9.07 3.34 26.74
C PRO A 55 -9.41 4.12 25.46
N LEU A 56 -10.32 5.10 25.52
CA LEU A 56 -10.64 5.95 24.36
C LEU A 56 -9.47 6.87 24.01
N VAL A 57 -8.88 7.54 25.00
CA VAL A 57 -7.70 8.41 24.79
C VAL A 57 -6.52 7.58 24.30
N LEU A 58 -6.29 6.41 24.89
CA LEU A 58 -5.22 5.51 24.46
C LEU A 58 -5.42 5.04 23.00
N SER A 59 -6.64 4.66 22.64
CA SER A 59 -6.98 4.27 21.26
C SER A 59 -6.78 5.44 20.28
N PHE A 60 -7.18 6.65 20.68
CA PHE A 60 -7.01 7.85 19.88
C PHE A 60 -5.52 8.19 19.67
N PHE A 61 -4.69 8.04 20.70
CA PHE A 61 -3.25 8.22 20.59
C PHE A 61 -2.62 7.24 19.59
N PHE A 62 -2.91 5.94 19.70
CA PHE A 62 -2.42 4.95 18.73
C PHE A 62 -2.94 5.22 17.31
N LEU A 63 -4.19 5.68 17.18
CA LEU A 63 -4.75 6.08 15.88
C LEU A 63 -3.96 7.22 15.28
N ILE A 64 -3.63 8.27 16.04
CA ILE A 64 -2.80 9.38 15.57
C ILE A 64 -1.43 8.88 15.12
N VAL A 65 -0.75 8.07 15.93
CA VAL A 65 0.58 7.52 15.59
C VAL A 65 0.52 6.75 14.27
N MET A 66 -0.45 5.84 14.14
CA MET A 66 -0.63 5.05 12.92
C MET A 66 -1.02 5.92 11.72
N TYR A 67 -1.86 6.93 11.92
CA TYR A 67 -2.29 7.85 10.87
C TYR A 67 -1.11 8.69 10.36
N VAL A 68 -0.32 9.28 11.26
CA VAL A 68 0.88 10.05 10.93
C VAL A 68 1.91 9.15 10.23
N TRP A 69 2.13 7.94 10.73
CA TRP A 69 3.03 6.97 10.13
C TRP A 69 2.60 6.61 8.69
N HIS A 70 1.34 6.23 8.52
CA HIS A 70 0.79 5.89 7.21
C HIS A 70 0.84 7.09 6.25
N TYR A 71 0.53 8.29 6.75
CA TYR A 71 0.65 9.52 5.98
C TYR A 71 2.09 9.80 5.53
N GLY A 72 3.06 9.60 6.43
CA GLY A 72 4.49 9.75 6.16
C GLY A 72 4.97 8.78 5.09
N ILE A 73 4.66 7.50 5.21
CA ILE A 73 5.00 6.48 4.20
C ILE A 73 4.36 6.83 2.86
N ARG A 74 3.07 7.20 2.85
CA ARG A 74 2.36 7.54 1.60
C ARG A 74 2.93 8.79 0.94
N ARG A 75 3.33 9.80 1.72
CA ARG A 75 4.02 10.99 1.21
C ARG A 75 5.40 10.66 0.67
N LYS A 76 6.19 9.86 1.38
CA LYS A 76 7.50 9.38 0.90
C LYS A 76 7.36 8.64 -0.43
N TYR A 77 6.41 7.72 -0.53
CA TYR A 77 6.15 6.98 -1.77
C TYR A 77 5.75 7.90 -2.93
N LYS A 78 4.88 8.89 -2.68
CA LYS A 78 4.52 9.90 -3.69
C LYS A 78 5.69 10.79 -4.09
N TYR A 79 6.53 11.17 -3.12
CA TYR A 79 7.74 11.95 -3.36
C TYR A 79 8.73 11.16 -4.21
N ASP A 80 8.97 9.89 -3.91
CA ASP A 80 9.83 9.00 -4.71
C ASP A 80 9.28 8.76 -6.13
N LEU A 81 7.95 8.75 -6.29
CA LEU A 81 7.31 8.69 -7.60
C LEU A 81 7.45 9.98 -8.42
N HIS A 82 7.42 11.14 -7.76
CA HIS A 82 7.47 12.45 -8.42
C HIS A 82 8.92 12.89 -8.66
N ASN A 83 9.81 12.64 -7.71
CA ASN A 83 11.25 12.84 -7.80
C ASN A 83 11.94 11.63 -8.45
N LYS A 84 11.33 11.10 -9.51
CA LYS A 84 12.06 10.21 -10.43
C LYS A 84 13.13 11.07 -11.07
N VAL A 85 14.36 10.96 -10.58
CA VAL A 85 15.47 11.65 -11.21
C VAL A 85 15.49 11.19 -12.66
N SER A 86 15.34 12.18 -13.57
CA SER A 86 15.27 11.91 -14.99
C SER A 86 16.50 11.09 -15.36
N LEU A 87 16.26 9.91 -15.93
CA LEU A 87 17.29 9.04 -16.47
C LEU A 87 18.33 9.86 -17.27
N LYS A 88 17.88 10.90 -17.99
CA LYS A 88 18.73 11.82 -18.77
C LYS A 88 19.81 12.53 -17.94
N TRP A 89 19.54 12.89 -16.68
CA TRP A 89 20.53 13.53 -15.79
C TRP A 89 21.64 12.56 -15.38
N LEU A 90 21.26 11.34 -14.97
CA LEU A 90 22.22 10.30 -14.57
C LEU A 90 23.09 9.86 -15.76
N LEU A 91 22.51 9.76 -16.96
CA LEU A 91 23.25 9.43 -18.18
C LEU A 91 24.16 10.58 -18.64
N GLY A 92 23.78 11.84 -18.40
CA GLY A 92 24.64 13.00 -18.68
C GLY A 92 25.85 13.10 -17.75
N LEU A 93 25.73 12.60 -16.52
CA LEU A 93 26.81 12.53 -15.53
C LEU A 93 27.71 11.29 -15.65
N GLY A 94 27.26 10.26 -16.38
CA GLY A 94 28.00 9.02 -16.56
C GLY A 94 29.44 9.18 -17.10
N PRO A 95 29.68 10.05 -18.10
CA PRO A 95 31.02 10.30 -18.64
C PRO A 95 31.91 11.15 -17.72
N SER A 96 31.33 12.03 -16.90
CA SER A 96 32.08 12.98 -16.06
C SER A 96 32.41 12.47 -14.66
N LEU A 97 31.67 11.47 -14.16
CA LEU A 97 31.84 10.91 -12.81
C LEU A 97 32.93 9.83 -12.68
N GLY A 98 33.63 9.45 -13.75
CA GLY A 98 34.70 8.44 -13.68
C GLY A 98 34.20 7.08 -13.18
N ILE A 99 32.98 6.70 -13.55
CA ILE A 99 32.29 5.52 -13.02
C ILE A 99 33.00 4.24 -13.44
N VAL A 100 33.53 3.49 -12.47
CA VAL A 100 34.20 2.20 -12.68
C VAL A 100 33.16 1.09 -12.80
N ARG A 101 33.15 0.36 -13.94
CA ARG A 101 32.26 -0.80 -14.14
C ARG A 101 32.93 -2.10 -13.79
N VAL A 102 32.53 -2.68 -12.66
CA VAL A 102 33.04 -3.97 -12.17
C VAL A 102 32.39 -5.11 -12.98
N PRO A 103 33.14 -6.14 -13.42
CA PRO A 103 32.54 -7.32 -14.05
C PRO A 103 31.58 -8.02 -13.08
N GLY A 104 30.37 -8.32 -13.54
CA GLY A 104 29.33 -9.00 -12.75
C GLY A 104 27.92 -8.46 -13.01
N ILE A 105 26.95 -8.99 -12.27
CA ILE A 105 25.54 -8.62 -12.32
C ILE A 105 25.13 -8.02 -10.97
N GLY A 106 24.66 -6.78 -10.97
CA GLY A 106 24.13 -6.11 -9.79
C GLY A 106 22.62 -6.23 -9.75
N LEU A 107 22.07 -6.79 -8.67
CA LEU A 107 20.63 -6.81 -8.42
C LEU A 107 20.29 -5.70 -7.44
N ILE A 108 19.35 -4.82 -7.80
CA ILE A 108 18.88 -3.74 -6.92
C ILE A 108 17.38 -3.89 -6.74
N TYR A 109 16.95 -4.08 -5.49
CA TYR A 109 15.54 -4.08 -5.15
C TYR A 109 14.96 -2.67 -5.25
N SER A 110 13.82 -2.54 -5.93
CA SER A 110 13.14 -1.26 -6.15
C SER A 110 11.63 -1.44 -5.97
N GLU A 111 11.00 -0.58 -5.19
CA GLU A 111 9.53 -0.54 -5.08
C GLU A 111 8.85 0.21 -6.24
N LEU A 112 9.63 0.89 -7.07
CA LEU A 112 9.14 1.66 -8.21
C LEU A 112 8.98 0.75 -9.42
N ALA A 113 7.74 0.69 -9.95
CA ALA A 113 7.44 -0.03 -11.18
C ALA A 113 7.96 0.70 -12.44
N THR A 114 8.20 2.02 -12.37
CA THR A 114 8.64 2.85 -13.49
C THR A 114 9.72 3.85 -13.07
N GLY A 115 10.75 4.00 -13.89
CA GLY A 115 11.91 4.86 -13.63
C GLY A 115 13.00 4.19 -12.79
N ILE A 116 14.06 4.94 -12.51
CA ILE A 116 15.13 4.54 -11.60
C ILE A 116 14.85 5.19 -10.23
N PRO A 117 15.02 4.46 -9.10
CA PRO A 117 14.87 5.04 -7.77
C PRO A 117 15.83 6.20 -7.52
N ALA A 118 15.35 7.28 -6.89
CA ALA A 118 16.20 8.41 -6.48
C ALA A 118 17.35 8.00 -5.54
N ILE A 119 17.18 6.90 -4.80
CA ILE A 119 18.24 6.33 -3.95
C ILE A 119 19.47 5.88 -4.79
N PHE A 120 19.25 5.43 -6.03
CA PHE A 120 20.33 4.94 -6.89
C PHE A 120 21.25 6.09 -7.32
N THR A 121 20.70 7.27 -7.56
CA THR A 121 21.49 8.48 -7.83
C THR A 121 22.40 8.85 -6.65
N HIS A 122 21.91 8.75 -5.42
CA HIS A 122 22.74 8.94 -4.23
C HIS A 122 23.78 7.83 -4.05
N PHE A 123 23.44 6.60 -4.41
CA PHE A 123 24.38 5.49 -4.39
C PHE A 123 25.55 5.72 -5.37
N VAL A 124 25.26 6.09 -6.62
CA VAL A 124 26.29 6.31 -7.67
C VAL A 124 27.18 7.51 -7.36
N THR A 125 26.65 8.53 -6.70
CA THR A 125 27.44 9.72 -6.31
C THR A 125 28.38 9.45 -5.14
N ASN A 126 27.97 8.62 -4.17
CA ASN A 126 28.82 8.23 -3.04
C ASN A 126 29.79 7.09 -3.38
N LEU A 127 29.38 6.19 -4.28
CA LEU A 127 30.15 5.02 -4.70
C LEU A 127 30.18 4.98 -6.23
N PRO A 128 31.24 5.51 -6.87
CA PRO A 128 31.37 5.54 -8.33
C PRO A 128 31.80 4.17 -8.89
N ALA A 129 31.23 3.07 -8.38
CA ALA A 129 31.49 1.71 -8.82
C ALA A 129 30.19 0.90 -8.86
N PHE A 130 29.85 0.35 -10.03
CA PHE A 130 28.72 -0.59 -10.15
C PHE A 130 28.95 -1.65 -11.23
N HIS A 131 28.13 -2.69 -11.20
CA HIS A 131 28.27 -3.87 -12.07
C HIS A 131 27.99 -3.57 -13.55
N LYS A 132 28.67 -4.29 -14.47
CA LYS A 132 28.50 -4.15 -15.93
C LYS A 132 27.06 -4.37 -16.40
N VAL A 133 26.31 -5.23 -15.72
CA VAL A 133 24.87 -5.46 -15.95
C VAL A 133 24.15 -5.16 -14.65
N LEU A 134 23.12 -4.33 -14.71
CA LEU A 134 22.34 -3.96 -13.52
C LEU A 134 20.88 -4.27 -13.75
N VAL A 135 20.26 -5.01 -12.82
CA VAL A 135 18.86 -5.42 -12.90
C VAL A 135 18.10 -4.86 -11.70
N PHE A 136 17.15 -3.99 -11.98
CA PHE A 136 16.22 -3.47 -10.98
C PHE A 136 15.08 -4.47 -10.79
N VAL A 137 15.00 -5.09 -9.62
CA VAL A 137 13.96 -6.08 -9.29
C VAL A 137 12.86 -5.40 -8.48
N CYS A 138 11.63 -5.44 -8.99
CA CYS A 138 10.45 -4.88 -8.33
C CYS A 138 9.44 -5.97 -8.04
N VAL A 139 9.25 -6.31 -6.77
CA VAL A 139 8.26 -7.31 -6.36
C VAL A 139 6.96 -6.61 -5.99
N LYS A 140 5.86 -6.98 -6.65
CA LYS A 140 4.51 -6.43 -6.40
C LYS A 140 3.53 -7.55 -6.08
N SER A 141 2.84 -7.42 -4.96
CA SER A 141 1.69 -8.26 -4.64
C SER A 141 0.44 -7.69 -5.33
N VAL A 142 -0.28 -8.54 -6.05
CA VAL A 142 -1.48 -8.20 -6.81
C VAL A 142 -2.69 -8.86 -6.12
N PRO A 143 -3.87 -8.21 -6.04
CA PRO A 143 -5.05 -8.76 -5.37
C PRO A 143 -5.77 -9.83 -6.20
N VAL A 144 -5.03 -10.78 -6.77
CA VAL A 144 -5.54 -11.93 -7.53
C VAL A 144 -5.02 -13.22 -6.91
N PRO A 145 -5.77 -14.34 -6.96
CA PRO A 145 -5.37 -15.60 -6.32
C PRO A 145 -4.06 -16.12 -6.90
N HIS A 146 -3.99 -16.27 -8.22
CA HIS A 146 -2.80 -16.72 -8.95
C HIS A 146 -2.55 -15.79 -10.13
N VAL A 147 -1.29 -15.39 -10.31
CA VAL A 147 -0.86 -14.64 -11.50
C VAL A 147 -0.42 -15.64 -12.56
N SER A 148 -0.81 -15.43 -13.82
CA SER A 148 -0.37 -16.28 -14.92
C SER A 148 1.17 -16.24 -15.05
N PRO A 149 1.82 -17.36 -15.42
CA PRO A 149 3.28 -17.42 -15.50
C PRO A 149 3.87 -16.41 -16.50
N GLU A 150 3.12 -16.08 -17.56
CA GLU A 150 3.50 -15.09 -18.57
C GLU A 150 3.50 -13.65 -18.02
N GLU A 151 2.58 -13.31 -17.11
CA GLU A 151 2.50 -11.99 -16.48
C GLU A 151 3.31 -11.88 -15.17
N ARG A 152 3.83 -13.01 -14.69
CA ARG A 152 4.57 -13.10 -13.42
C ARG A 152 5.90 -12.35 -13.49
N PHE A 153 6.60 -12.41 -14.62
CA PHE A 153 7.89 -11.77 -14.82
C PHE A 153 7.85 -10.79 -16.00
N LEU A 154 7.70 -9.50 -15.70
CA LEU A 154 7.75 -8.46 -16.73
C LEU A 154 9.16 -7.89 -16.81
N ILE A 155 9.91 -8.33 -17.81
CA ILE A 155 11.27 -7.85 -18.06
C ILE A 155 11.21 -6.71 -19.08
N GLY A 156 11.78 -5.57 -18.72
CA GLY A 156 11.89 -4.40 -19.59
C GLY A 156 13.26 -3.76 -19.51
N ARG A 157 13.61 -2.95 -20.50
CA ARG A 157 14.83 -2.13 -20.45
C ARG A 157 14.53 -0.83 -19.72
N ALA A 158 15.33 -0.52 -18.70
CA ALA A 158 15.19 0.72 -17.95
C ALA A 158 15.89 1.90 -18.66
N CYS A 159 16.87 1.62 -19.53
CA CYS A 159 17.77 2.60 -20.12
C CYS A 159 18.12 2.25 -21.59
N PRO A 160 18.55 3.21 -22.44
CA PRO A 160 19.04 2.92 -23.78
C PRO A 160 20.16 1.87 -23.83
N ARG A 161 20.31 1.23 -24.99
CA ARG A 161 21.22 0.09 -25.26
C ARG A 161 22.64 0.20 -24.66
N PRO A 162 23.34 1.34 -24.66
CA PRO A 162 24.71 1.40 -24.16
C PRO A 162 24.87 1.14 -22.65
N TYR A 163 23.81 1.30 -21.84
CA TYR A 163 23.95 1.27 -20.38
C TYR A 163 23.71 -0.11 -19.74
N ARG A 164 23.20 -1.10 -20.50
CA ARG A 164 22.95 -2.49 -20.03
C ARG A 164 22.21 -2.56 -18.68
N MET A 165 21.23 -1.67 -18.50
CA MET A 165 20.35 -1.63 -17.32
C MET A 165 18.98 -2.22 -17.68
N TYR A 166 18.60 -3.25 -16.93
CA TYR A 166 17.36 -4.01 -17.09
C TYR A 166 16.46 -3.80 -15.87
N ARG A 167 15.17 -4.05 -16.07
CA ARG A 167 14.14 -4.05 -15.02
C ARG A 167 13.41 -5.37 -15.09
N CYS A 168 13.21 -5.99 -13.94
CA CYS A 168 12.38 -7.17 -13.76
C CYS A 168 11.29 -6.84 -12.75
N ILE A 169 10.03 -6.86 -13.17
CA ILE A 169 8.89 -6.72 -12.26
C ILE A 169 8.33 -8.11 -12.03
N VAL A 170 8.34 -8.54 -10.77
CA VAL A 170 7.79 -9.83 -10.33
C VAL A 170 6.45 -9.60 -9.67
N ARG A 171 5.38 -10.18 -10.24
CA ARG A 171 4.01 -10.08 -9.73
C ARG A 171 3.63 -11.37 -9.01
N TYR A 172 3.16 -11.25 -7.77
CA TYR A 172 2.66 -12.40 -7.00
C TYR A 172 1.19 -12.19 -6.63
N GLY A 173 0.38 -13.23 -6.81
CA GLY A 173 -0.95 -13.34 -6.27
C GLY A 173 -0.95 -13.75 -4.80
N TYR A 174 -2.08 -13.59 -4.12
CA TYR A 174 -2.17 -13.88 -2.69
C TYR A 174 -2.17 -15.38 -2.34
N LYS A 175 -2.41 -16.28 -3.33
CA LYS A 175 -2.25 -17.74 -3.19
C LYS A 175 -1.02 -18.29 -3.93
N ASP A 176 -0.20 -17.43 -4.54
CA ASP A 176 0.98 -17.91 -5.26
C ASP A 176 2.05 -18.44 -4.29
N ILE A 177 2.46 -19.69 -4.50
CA ILE A 177 3.50 -20.33 -3.71
C ILE A 177 4.83 -19.65 -4.04
N LYS A 178 5.45 -19.03 -3.04
CA LYS A 178 6.88 -18.72 -3.05
C LYS A 178 7.62 -20.05 -2.90
N LYS A 179 7.83 -20.75 -4.01
CA LYS A 179 8.79 -21.85 -4.03
C LYS A 179 10.18 -21.24 -3.87
N ASP A 180 10.75 -21.36 -2.66
CA ASP A 180 12.19 -21.34 -2.45
C ASP A 180 12.73 -22.66 -3.01
N ASP A 181 12.84 -22.73 -4.34
CA ASP A 181 13.60 -23.81 -4.96
C ASP A 181 15.08 -23.38 -4.88
N GLY A 182 15.71 -23.71 -3.75
CA GLY A 182 17.16 -23.63 -3.52
C GLY A 182 17.87 -24.91 -3.94
#